data_AF-A0A349D3S3-F1
#
_entry.id   AF-A0A349D3S3-F1
#
_cell.length_a   1.000
_cell.length_b   1.000
_cell.length_c   1.000
_cell.angle_alpha   90.00
_cell.angle_beta   90.00
_cell.angle_gamma   90.00
#
_symmetry.space_group_name_H-M   'P 1'
#
loop_
_entity.id
_entity.type
_entity.pdbx_description
1 polymer ?
#
loop_
_entity_poly.entity_id
_entity_poly.type
_entity_poly.pdbx_seq_one_letter_code
_entity_poly.pdbx_strand_id
1 'polypeptide(L)'
;MLSLSSVGQSVGLVLSGGGSKGLAHIGVIKALEERQIPIDFITGTSTGAIIGGLYASGYTAEEIQAIFLSDEFIDLMRGIKDEDYNYYFKKEKSTASWVEIPLDL
;
A
#
# COMPACT_ATOMS: atom_id res chain seq x y z
N MET A 1 -26.26 18.96 24.40
CA MET A 1 -25.02 18.97 25.22
C MET A 1 -23.92 19.48 24.30
N LEU A 2 -23.50 20.74 24.47
CA LEU A 2 -22.46 21.34 23.65
C LEU A 2 -21.11 20.83 24.15
N SER A 3 -20.43 20.01 23.35
CA SER A 3 -19.05 19.62 23.61
C SER A 3 -18.16 20.84 23.34
N LEU A 4 -17.49 21.35 24.37
CA LEU A 4 -16.39 22.28 24.16
C LEU A 4 -15.27 21.49 23.48
N SER A 5 -15.13 21.63 22.16
CA SER A 5 -13.90 21.29 21.47
C SER A 5 -12.78 22.08 22.12
N SER A 6 -11.90 21.40 22.86
CA SER A 6 -10.64 22.01 23.27
C SER A 6 -9.95 22.48 22.00
N VAL A 7 -9.50 23.72 21.99
CA VAL A 7 -8.56 24.15 20.96
C VAL A 7 -7.30 23.29 21.16
N GLY A 8 -6.99 22.40 20.22
CA GLY A 8 -5.59 22.05 19.92
C GLY A 8 -5.03 20.67 20.31
N GLN A 9 -5.81 19.60 20.50
CA GLN A 9 -5.20 18.25 20.55
C GLN A 9 -5.16 17.64 19.15
N SER A 10 -3.96 17.57 18.57
CA SER A 10 -3.72 16.80 17.34
C SER A 10 -3.14 15.42 17.66
N VAL A 11 -3.51 14.42 16.87
CA VAL A 11 -3.07 13.03 16.98
C VAL A 11 -2.19 12.70 15.77
N GLY A 12 -0.94 12.33 16.05
CA GLY A 12 -0.01 11.80 15.06
C GLY A 12 0.14 10.28 15.19
N LEU A 13 -0.07 9.55 14.10
CA LEU A 13 0.13 8.10 14.03
C LEU A 13 1.41 7.77 13.26
N VAL A 14 2.32 7.01 13.89
CA VAL A 14 3.61 6.61 13.29
C VAL A 14 3.65 5.09 13.11
N LEU A 15 3.75 4.64 11.86
CA LEU A 15 3.69 3.23 11.48
C LEU A 15 5.05 2.71 11.02
N SER A 16 5.64 1.80 11.80
CA SER A 16 6.92 1.19 11.44
C SER A 16 6.80 0.27 10.21
N GLY A 17 7.95 -0.05 9.60
CA GLY A 17 8.04 -1.20 8.69
C GLY A 17 7.89 -2.54 9.43
N GLY A 18 7.87 -3.64 8.68
CA GLY A 18 7.78 -4.98 9.26
C GLY A 18 7.36 -6.11 8.32
N GLY A 19 7.34 -5.87 6.99
CA GLY A 19 6.89 -6.87 6.01
C GLY A 19 5.43 -7.26 6.24
N SER A 20 5.12 -8.55 6.17
CA SER A 20 3.77 -9.09 6.39
C SER A 20 3.24 -8.87 7.81
N LYS A 21 4.11 -8.84 8.83
CA LYS A 21 3.69 -8.52 10.21
C LYS A 21 3.20 -7.08 10.34
N GLY A 22 3.64 -6.19 9.46
CA GLY A 22 3.19 -4.79 9.42
C GLY A 22 1.71 -4.62 9.08
N LEU A 23 1.03 -5.65 8.55
CA LEU A 23 -0.41 -5.62 8.31
C LEU A 23 -1.23 -5.45 9.58
N ALA A 24 -0.66 -5.74 10.75
CA ALA A 24 -1.28 -5.47 12.05
C ALA A 24 -1.63 -3.98 12.25
N HIS A 25 -0.92 -3.06 11.56
CA HIS A 25 -1.24 -1.62 11.59
C HIS A 25 -2.66 -1.31 11.12
N ILE A 26 -3.22 -2.11 10.19
CA ILE A 26 -4.61 -1.96 9.74
C ILE A 26 -5.58 -2.15 10.92
N GLY A 27 -5.31 -3.15 11.77
CA GLY A 27 -6.11 -3.38 12.98
C GLY A 27 -5.99 -2.26 14.01
N VAL A 28 -4.82 -1.62 14.12
CA VAL A 28 -4.64 -0.44 14.96
C VAL A 28 -5.50 0.72 14.46
N ILE A 29 -5.45 1.02 13.15
CA ILE A 29 -6.27 2.06 12.54
C ILE A 29 -7.76 1.79 12.77
N LYS A 30 -8.22 0.57 12.49
CA LYS A 30 -9.61 0.14 12.74
C LYS A 30 -10.03 0.40 14.19
N ALA A 31 -9.19 0.04 15.16
CA ALA A 31 -9.49 0.25 16.57
C ALA A 31 -9.56 1.73 16.99
N LEU A 32 -8.83 2.61 16.29
CA LEU A 32 -8.90 4.07 16.47
C LEU A 32 -10.18 4.64 15.84
N GLU A 33 -10.54 4.18 14.64
CA GLU A 33 -11.80 4.57 13.96
C GLU A 33 -13.03 4.19 14.78
N GLU A 34 -13.09 2.94 15.27
CA GLU A 34 -14.17 2.43 16.13
C GLU A 34 -14.34 3.24 17.43
N ARG A 35 -13.24 3.83 17.93
CA ARG A 35 -13.23 4.67 19.13
C ARG A 35 -13.39 6.16 18.83
N GLN A 36 -13.58 6.52 17.57
CA GLN A 36 -13.69 7.91 17.13
C GLN A 36 -12.49 8.76 17.54
N ILE A 37 -11.29 8.17 17.55
CA ILE A 37 -10.04 8.88 17.82
C ILE A 37 -9.57 9.47 16.47
N PRO A 38 -9.56 10.81 16.29
CA PRO A 38 -9.12 11.41 15.04
C PRO A 38 -7.62 11.17 14.82
N ILE A 39 -7.20 11.00 13.57
CA ILE A 39 -5.78 10.95 13.17
C ILE A 39 -5.54 12.16 12.26
N ASP A 40 -4.84 13.17 12.76
CA ASP A 40 -4.57 14.40 12.02
C ASP A 40 -3.33 14.28 11.13
N PHE A 41 -2.36 13.49 11.58
CA PHE A 41 -1.11 13.26 10.87
C PHE A 41 -0.79 11.77 10.88
N ILE A 42 -0.31 11.26 9.76
CA ILE A 42 0.14 9.87 9.64
C ILE A 42 1.44 9.82 8.85
N THR A 43 2.37 8.99 9.32
CA THR A 43 3.63 8.74 8.65
C THR A 43 4.04 7.28 8.84
N GLY A 44 4.84 6.74 7.94
CA GLY A 44 5.34 5.39 8.09
C GLY A 44 6.45 5.02 7.12
N THR A 45 6.99 3.82 7.33
CA THR A 45 8.10 3.25 6.54
C THR A 45 7.71 1.90 5.95
N SER A 46 8.04 1.64 4.69
CA SER A 46 7.76 0.36 4.00
C SER A 46 6.27 -0.02 4.10
N THR A 47 5.91 -1.18 4.67
CA THR A 47 4.50 -1.57 4.89
C THR A 47 3.68 -0.49 5.60
N GLY A 48 4.25 0.16 6.62
CA GLY A 48 3.60 1.25 7.33
C GLY A 48 3.39 2.49 6.47
N ALA A 49 4.28 2.75 5.51
CA ALA A 49 4.11 3.85 4.54
C ALA A 49 2.96 3.57 3.56
N ILE A 50 2.85 2.32 3.09
CA ILE A 50 1.77 1.92 2.16
C ILE A 50 0.42 2.03 2.87
N ILE A 51 0.28 1.42 4.06
CA ILE A 51 -0.96 1.49 4.85
C ILE A 51 -1.29 2.93 5.22
N GLY A 52 -0.31 3.68 5.73
CA GLY A 52 -0.51 5.07 6.12
C GLY A 52 -0.87 5.98 4.95
N GLY A 53 -0.29 5.74 3.77
CA GLY A 53 -0.59 6.49 2.56
C GLY A 53 -2.00 6.21 2.04
N LEU A 54 -2.45 4.95 2.04
CA LEU A 54 -3.83 4.60 1.70
C LEU A 54 -4.82 5.25 2.67
N TYR A 55 -4.55 5.17 3.97
CA TYR A 55 -5.39 5.80 4.98
C TYR A 55 -5.49 7.32 4.80
N ALA A 56 -4.34 7.99 4.61
CA ALA A 56 -4.29 9.42 4.32
C ALA A 56 -5.02 9.81 3.02
N SER A 57 -5.16 8.87 2.08
CA SER A 57 -5.89 9.06 0.83
C SER A 57 -7.42 8.90 0.97
N GLY A 58 -7.90 8.64 2.19
CA GLY A 58 -9.34 8.57 2.52
C GLY A 58 -9.93 7.16 2.52
N TYR A 59 -9.11 6.12 2.41
CA TYR A 59 -9.58 4.74 2.55
C TYR A 59 -9.81 4.39 4.02
N THR A 60 -10.89 3.67 4.30
CA THR A 60 -11.21 3.11 5.62
C THR A 60 -10.30 1.92 5.95
N ALA A 61 -10.17 1.56 7.23
CA ALA A 61 -9.39 0.37 7.61
C ALA A 61 -9.93 -0.91 6.96
N GLU A 62 -11.25 -1.04 6.80
CA GLU A 62 -11.89 -2.15 6.08
C GLU A 62 -11.50 -2.22 4.60
N GLU A 63 -11.51 -1.08 3.89
CA GLU A 63 -11.13 -1.05 2.48
C GLU A 63 -9.65 -1.37 2.30
N ILE A 64 -8.79 -0.84 3.18
CA ILE A 64 -7.36 -1.19 3.19
C ILE A 64 -7.21 -2.69 3.44
N GLN A 65 -7.91 -3.25 4.42
CA GLN A 65 -7.89 -4.70 4.67
C GLN A 65 -8.29 -5.50 3.43
N ALA A 66 -9.35 -5.08 2.73
CA ALA A 66 -9.80 -5.74 1.50
C ALA A 66 -8.73 -5.70 0.40
N ILE A 67 -8.05 -4.56 0.20
CA ILE A 67 -6.93 -4.45 -0.75
C ILE A 67 -5.83 -5.46 -0.41
N PHE A 68 -5.40 -5.55 0.85
CA PHE A 68 -4.32 -6.45 1.25
C PHE A 68 -4.70 -7.94 1.23
N LEU A 69 -6.01 -8.26 1.19
CA LEU A 69 -6.53 -9.62 1.04
C LEU A 69 -6.87 -9.98 -0.41
N SER A 70 -6.77 -9.04 -1.34
CA SER A 70 -7.06 -9.24 -2.76
C SER A 70 -6.03 -10.16 -3.42
N ASP A 71 -6.47 -10.89 -4.45
CA ASP A 71 -5.58 -11.75 -5.26
C ASP A 71 -4.53 -10.90 -5.96
N GLU A 72 -4.88 -9.70 -6.42
CA GLU A 72 -3.95 -8.76 -7.06
C GLU A 72 -2.79 -8.38 -6.14
N PHE A 73 -3.08 -8.10 -4.87
CA PHE A 73 -2.03 -7.78 -3.90
C PHE A 73 -1.19 -9.02 -3.55
N ILE A 74 -1.81 -10.20 -3.43
CA ILE A 74 -1.11 -11.46 -3.16
C ILE A 74 -0.16 -11.81 -4.33
N ASP A 75 -0.62 -11.65 -5.56
CA ASP A 75 0.17 -11.90 -6.77
C ASP A 75 1.34 -10.92 -6.87
N LEU A 76 1.10 -9.63 -6.61
CA LEU A 76 2.15 -8.63 -6.50
C LEU A 76 3.23 -9.04 -5.49
N MET A 77 2.82 -9.52 -4.31
CA MET A 77 3.75 -9.97 -3.26
C MET A 77 4.50 -11.25 -3.61
N ARG A 78 3.91 -12.12 -4.43
CA ARG A 78 4.57 -13.31 -4.99
C ARG A 78 5.48 -13.00 -6.17
N GLY A 79 5.44 -11.76 -6.68
CA GLY A 79 6.16 -11.36 -7.88
C GLY A 79 5.54 -11.94 -9.17
N ILE A 80 4.31 -12.42 -9.09
CA ILE A 80 3.52 -12.80 -10.27
C ILE A 80 3.16 -11.49 -10.97
N LYS A 81 3.52 -11.40 -12.25
CA LYS A 81 3.28 -10.21 -13.07
C LYS A 81 2.32 -10.56 -14.17
N ASP A 82 1.33 -9.69 -14.31
CA ASP A 82 0.57 -9.59 -15.53
C ASP A 82 1.49 -9.08 -16.66
N GLU A 83 1.51 -9.79 -17.79
CA GLU A 83 2.38 -9.51 -18.93
C GLU A 83 2.12 -8.12 -19.53
N ASP A 84 0.91 -7.59 -19.34
CA ASP A 84 0.53 -6.25 -19.81
C ASP A 84 1.25 -5.13 -19.06
N TYR A 85 1.72 -5.41 -17.83
CA TYR A 85 2.42 -4.44 -16.96
C TYR A 85 3.95 -4.55 -17.07
N ASN A 86 4.47 -5.10 -18.16
CA ASN A 86 5.89 -5.06 -18.44
C ASN A 86 6.38 -3.61 -18.62
N TYR A 87 7.33 -3.21 -17.78
CA TYR A 87 8.04 -1.94 -17.92
C TYR A 87 8.56 -1.80 -19.35
N TYR A 88 8.46 -0.60 -19.93
CA TYR A 88 8.87 -0.33 -21.31
C TYR A 88 10.26 -0.89 -21.65
N PHE A 89 11.22 -0.75 -20.74
CA PHE A 89 12.60 -1.23 -20.90
C PHE A 89 12.77 -2.76 -20.85
N LYS A 90 11.75 -3.48 -20.41
CA LYS A 90 11.71 -4.96 -20.35
C LYS A 90 10.83 -5.58 -21.43
N LYS A 91 10.12 -4.77 -22.22
CA LYS A 91 9.41 -5.28 -23.39
C LYS A 91 10.44 -5.75 -24.41
N GLU A 92 10.24 -6.92 -25.01
CA GLU A 92 10.98 -7.28 -26.21
C GLU A 92 10.77 -6.16 -27.23
N LYS A 93 11.87 -5.64 -27.78
CA LYS A 93 11.76 -4.64 -28.84
C LYS A 93 11.08 -5.34 -30.01
N SER A 94 9.99 -4.77 -30.50
CA SER A 94 9.43 -5.15 -31.79
C SER A 94 10.47 -4.82 -32.86
N THR A 95 11.30 -5.80 -33.20
CA THR A 95 12.21 -5.74 -34.32
C THR A 95 11.50 -6.33 -35.54
N ALA A 96 11.90 -5.91 -36.75
CA ALA A 96 11.43 -6.56 -37.97
C ALA A 96 12.11 -7.91 -38.22
N SER A 97 12.91 -8.40 -37.25
CA SER A 97 13.61 -9.67 -37.31
C SER A 97 12.58 -10.80 -37.32
N TRP A 98 12.65 -11.66 -38.34
CA TRP A 98 11.86 -12.90 -38.37
C TRP A 98 12.57 -14.04 -37.60
N VAL A 99 13.90 -13.97 -37.48
CA VAL A 99 14.74 -14.92 -36.74
C VAL A 99 15.94 -14.17 -36.17
N GLU A 100 16.24 -14.38 -34.89
CA GLU A 100 17.49 -13.95 -34.27
C GLU A 100 18.31 -15.21 -33.92
N ILE A 101 19.48 -15.35 -34.55
CA ILE A 101 20.39 -16.46 -34.28
C ILE A 101 21.51 -15.93 -33.38
N PRO A 102 21.64 -16.39 -32.13
CA PRO A 102 22.78 -16.04 -31.30
C PRO A 102 24.04 -16.66 -31.93
N LEU A 103 24.96 -15.81 -32.35
CA LEU A 103 26.29 -16.24 -32.78
C LEU A 103 27.25 -16.06 -31.61
N ASP A 104 27.66 -17.18 -31.02
CA ASP A 104 28.79 -17.22 -30.10
C ASP A 104 30.08 -17.14 -30.94
N LEU A 105 30.56 -15.93 -31.21
CA LEU A 105 31.86 -15.66 -31.85
C LEU A 105 32.96 -15.41 -30.81
#